data_AF-A0ABD5Y8D4-F1
#
_entry.id   AF-A0ABD5Y8D4-F1
#
_cell.length_a   1.000
_cell.length_b   1.000
_cell.length_c   1.000
_cell.angle_alpha   90.00
_cell.angle_beta   90.00
_cell.angle_gamma   90.00
#
_symmetry.space_group_name_H-M   'P 1'
#
loop_
_entity.id
_entity.type
_entity.pdbx_description
1 polymer ?
#
loop_
_entity_poly.entity_id
_entity_poly.type
_entity_poly.pdbx_seq_one_letter_code
_entity_poly.pdbx_strand_id
1 'polypeptide(L)'
;MALERSDARPDSSTDARPDSSTDARPAPPSDARADPDRVRRRLRRRAEGIERRQVEEAVSKLEARGDLTDEQRETVRLLGAALRRRLTSRPEAALERSAPGDATARALARLFDADGGPATGSGGRSSSNE
;
A
#
# COMPACT_ATOMS: atom_id res chain seq x y z
N MET A 1 19.20 -65.87 -52.35
CA MET A 1 19.20 -64.42 -52.65
C MET A 1 17.84 -63.88 -52.22
N ALA A 2 17.79 -63.24 -51.04
CA ALA A 2 17.56 -61.79 -50.85
C ALA A 2 16.06 -61.43 -51.00
N LEU A 3 15.32 -61.22 -49.89
CA LEU A 3 15.04 -59.93 -49.20
C LEU A 3 14.19 -59.02 -50.12
N GLU A 4 13.02 -58.48 -49.76
CA GLU A 4 12.62 -57.86 -48.50
C GLU A 4 11.10 -57.92 -48.27
N ARG A 5 10.76 -57.87 -46.97
CA ARG A 5 9.43 -57.63 -46.44
C ARG A 5 9.22 -56.12 -46.33
N SER A 6 8.15 -55.60 -46.92
CA SER A 6 7.56 -54.32 -46.53
C SER A 6 6.06 -54.48 -46.54
N ASP A 7 5.46 -54.54 -45.35
CA ASP A 7 4.41 -53.58 -45.03
C ASP A 7 4.22 -53.51 -43.52
N ALA A 8 4.23 -52.27 -43.06
CA ALA A 8 4.41 -51.86 -41.68
C ALA A 8 3.19 -52.18 -40.80
N ARG A 9 3.47 -52.39 -39.52
CA ARG A 9 2.52 -52.58 -38.44
C ARG A 9 1.73 -51.28 -38.13
N PRO A 10 0.53 -51.40 -37.54
CA PRO A 10 -0.28 -50.27 -37.11
C PRO A 10 0.10 -49.87 -35.67
N ASP A 11 0.33 -48.58 -35.41
CA ASP A 11 0.53 -48.09 -34.05
C ASP A 11 -0.29 -46.81 -33.79
N SER A 12 -1.21 -46.98 -32.84
CA SER A 12 -1.60 -46.02 -31.79
C SER A 12 -1.88 -44.57 -32.21
N SER A 13 -3.14 -44.29 -32.59
CA SER A 13 -3.74 -42.97 -32.34
C SER A 13 -4.04 -42.84 -30.84
N THR A 14 -2.99 -42.58 -30.07
CA THR A 14 -3.08 -42.20 -28.66
C THR A 14 -2.64 -40.76 -28.54
N ASP A 15 -3.59 -39.94 -28.08
CA ASP A 15 -3.39 -38.81 -27.19
C ASP A 15 -2.56 -37.62 -27.68
N ALA A 16 -3.26 -36.53 -27.95
CA ALA A 16 -2.82 -35.20 -27.55
C ALA A 16 -4.04 -34.28 -27.60
N ARG A 17 -4.82 -34.26 -26.51
CA ARG A 17 -5.59 -33.06 -26.18
C ARG A 17 -4.60 -31.90 -26.14
N PRO A 18 -4.86 -30.75 -26.79
CA PRO A 18 -4.10 -29.56 -26.45
C PRO A 18 -4.51 -29.23 -25.02
N ASP A 19 -3.66 -29.59 -24.06
CA ASP A 19 -3.64 -28.94 -22.77
C ASP A 19 -3.48 -27.46 -23.07
N SER A 20 -4.60 -26.73 -23.05
CA SER A 20 -4.64 -25.30 -22.82
C SER A 20 -4.15 -25.09 -21.40
N SER A 21 -2.84 -25.35 -21.24
CA SER A 21 -2.00 -24.83 -20.19
C SER A 21 -2.24 -23.35 -20.24
N THR A 22 -3.15 -22.97 -19.37
CA THR A 22 -3.46 -21.62 -18.98
C THR A 22 -2.12 -20.94 -18.84
N ASP A 23 -1.76 -20.15 -19.85
CA ASP A 23 -0.78 -19.08 -19.74
C ASP A 23 -1.43 -18.01 -18.85
N ALA A 24 -1.75 -18.40 -17.61
CA ALA A 24 -1.81 -17.48 -16.50
C ALA A 24 -0.37 -17.09 -16.27
N ARG A 25 0.12 -16.23 -17.16
CA ARG A 25 1.19 -15.31 -16.88
C ARG A 25 0.92 -14.81 -15.46
N PRO A 26 1.74 -15.18 -14.46
CA PRO A 26 1.49 -14.76 -13.11
C PRO A 26 1.38 -13.23 -13.15
N ALA A 27 0.25 -12.71 -12.68
CA ALA A 27 0.12 -11.27 -12.47
C ALA A 27 1.37 -10.82 -11.71
N PRO A 28 2.03 -9.73 -12.13
CA PRO A 28 3.27 -9.31 -11.49
C PRO A 28 3.03 -9.23 -9.96
N PRO A 29 4.01 -9.66 -9.14
CA PRO A 29 3.92 -9.51 -7.68
C PRO A 29 3.59 -8.05 -7.35
N SER A 30 2.99 -7.82 -6.18
CA SER A 30 2.22 -6.62 -5.75
C SER A 30 2.90 -5.24 -5.82
N ASP A 31 3.95 -5.07 -6.63
CA ASP A 31 4.33 -3.85 -7.31
C ASP A 31 3.31 -3.49 -8.41
N ALA A 32 2.02 -3.51 -8.10
CA ALA A 32 1.01 -2.80 -8.86
C ALA A 32 1.31 -1.30 -8.75
N ARG A 33 2.31 -0.85 -9.52
CA ARG A 33 2.64 0.52 -9.91
C ARG A 33 2.03 1.55 -8.97
N ALA A 34 2.74 1.96 -7.91
CA ALA A 34 2.28 2.89 -6.87
C ALA A 34 1.11 3.76 -7.36
N ASP A 35 -0.11 3.29 -7.08
CA ASP A 35 -1.33 3.93 -7.57
C ASP A 35 -1.49 5.28 -6.86
N PRO A 36 -1.37 6.42 -7.56
CA PRO A 36 -1.37 7.73 -6.93
C PRO A 36 -2.61 7.98 -6.09
N ASP A 37 -3.76 7.44 -6.51
CA ASP A 37 -5.02 7.60 -5.77
C ASP A 37 -5.03 6.77 -4.48
N ARG A 38 -4.51 5.54 -4.51
CA ARG A 38 -4.32 4.73 -3.30
C ARG A 38 -3.39 5.42 -2.31
N VAL A 39 -2.27 5.97 -2.80
CA VAL A 39 -1.28 6.68 -1.99
C VAL A 39 -1.91 7.93 -1.38
N ARG A 40 -2.65 8.72 -2.17
CA ARG A 40 -3.37 9.93 -1.71
C ARG A 40 -4.38 9.60 -0.62
N ARG A 41 -5.20 8.56 -0.79
CA ARG A 41 -6.16 8.12 0.24
C ARG A 41 -5.47 7.71 1.54
N ARG A 42 -4.33 7.01 1.45
CA ARG A 42 -3.59 6.58 2.64
C ARG A 42 -2.91 7.74 3.35
N LEU A 43 -2.32 8.68 2.60
CA LEU A 43 -1.78 9.92 3.13
C LEU A 43 -2.84 10.69 3.93
N ARG A 44 -4.03 10.90 3.34
CA ARG A 44 -5.14 11.61 4.01
C ARG A 44 -5.53 10.96 5.33
N ARG A 45 -5.80 9.64 5.32
CA ARG A 45 -6.15 8.90 6.54
C ARG A 45 -5.09 8.99 7.63
N ARG A 46 -3.81 8.84 7.25
CA ARG A 46 -2.70 8.94 8.20
C ARG A 46 -2.59 10.35 8.77
N ALA A 47 -2.69 11.37 7.92
CA ALA A 47 -2.61 12.77 8.32
C ALA A 47 -3.77 13.15 9.26
N GLU A 48 -5.00 12.70 8.98
CA GLU A 48 -6.16 12.86 9.87
C GLU A 48 -5.97 12.15 11.22
N GLY A 49 -5.41 10.93 11.21
CA GLY A 49 -5.10 10.20 12.45
C GLY A 49 -4.04 10.89 13.30
N ILE A 50 -3.02 11.48 12.66
CA ILE A 50 -2.00 12.28 13.34
C ILE A 50 -2.61 13.57 13.89
N GLU A 51 -3.36 14.32 13.08
CA GLU A 51 -4.03 15.54 13.49
C GLU A 51 -4.87 15.32 14.74
N ARG A 52 -5.77 14.32 14.72
CA ARG A 52 -6.65 14.01 15.85
C ARG A 52 -5.87 13.74 17.13
N ARG A 53 -4.87 12.85 17.08
CA ARG A 53 -4.03 12.52 18.25
C ARG A 53 -3.31 13.76 18.79
N GLN A 54 -2.77 14.60 17.91
CA GLN A 54 -2.00 15.77 18.31
C GLN A 54 -2.89 16.90 18.87
N VAL A 55 -4.09 17.07 18.32
CA VAL A 55 -5.09 18.00 18.86
C VAL A 55 -5.57 17.55 20.23
N GLU A 56 -5.89 16.25 20.41
CA GLU A 56 -6.25 15.68 21.71
C GLU A 56 -5.14 15.87 22.74
N GLU A 57 -3.89 15.57 22.38
CA GLU A 57 -2.73 15.76 23.24
C GLU A 57 -2.50 17.24 23.59
N ALA A 58 -2.66 18.15 22.63
CA ALA A 58 -2.52 19.58 22.85
C ALA A 58 -3.60 20.13 23.79
N VAL A 59 -4.86 19.75 23.58
CA VAL A 59 -5.99 20.13 24.45
C VAL A 59 -5.72 19.63 25.87
N SER A 60 -5.37 18.36 26.03
CA SER A 60 -5.06 17.78 27.34
C SER A 60 -3.93 18.52 28.07
N LYS A 61 -2.84 18.87 27.36
CA LYS A 61 -1.72 19.63 27.95
C LYS A 61 -2.08 21.06 28.31
N LEU A 62 -2.98 21.68 27.56
CA LEU A 62 -3.44 23.04 27.83
C LEU A 62 -4.40 23.06 29.02
N GLU A 63 -5.34 22.12 29.09
CA GLU A 63 -6.27 21.96 30.23
C GLU A 63 -5.54 21.68 31.54
N ALA A 64 -4.43 20.95 31.51
CA ALA A 64 -3.58 20.74 32.68
C ALA A 64 -2.95 22.04 33.24
N ARG A 65 -2.96 23.13 32.48
CA ARG A 65 -2.47 24.45 32.89
C ARG A 65 -3.60 25.42 33.28
N GLY A 66 -4.84 24.98 33.15
CA GLY A 66 -6.05 25.77 33.38
C GLY A 66 -7.15 25.39 32.40
N ASP A 67 -8.41 25.50 32.83
CA ASP A 67 -9.55 25.10 32.01
C ASP A 67 -9.59 25.86 30.68
N LEU A 68 -9.89 25.12 29.61
CA LEU A 68 -10.15 25.70 28.30
C LEU A 68 -11.65 25.91 28.10
N THR A 69 -12.01 27.05 27.51
CA THR A 69 -13.35 27.26 26.97
C THR A 69 -13.55 26.43 25.70
N ASP A 70 -14.81 26.21 25.32
CA ASP A 70 -15.13 25.50 24.07
C ASP A 70 -14.59 26.23 22.84
N GLU A 71 -14.58 27.56 22.84
CA GLU A 71 -14.00 28.38 21.77
C GLU A 71 -12.48 28.17 21.64
N GLN A 72 -11.77 28.06 22.76
CA GLN A 72 -10.33 27.78 22.76
C GLN A 72 -10.03 26.37 22.27
N ARG A 73 -10.81 25.37 22.70
CA ARG A 73 -10.72 23.99 22.18
C ARG A 73 -10.95 23.96 20.67
N GLU A 74 -11.95 24.69 20.18
CA GLU A 74 -12.25 24.78 18.75
C GLU A 74 -11.12 25.48 17.99
N THR A 75 -10.53 26.54 18.55
CA THR A 75 -9.37 27.20 17.96
C THR A 75 -8.20 26.24 17.75
N VAL A 76 -7.92 25.36 18.72
CA VAL A 76 -6.88 24.32 18.60
C VAL A 76 -7.22 23.30 17.49
N ARG A 77 -8.49 22.89 17.38
CA ARG A 77 -8.97 21.99 16.31
C ARG A 77 -8.81 22.62 14.93
N LEU A 78 -9.22 23.87 14.77
CA LEU A 78 -9.08 24.62 13.52
C LEU A 78 -7.62 24.79 13.13
N LEU A 79 -6.74 25.06 14.09
CA LEU A 79 -5.29 25.12 13.86
C LEU A 79 -4.75 23.77 13.37
N GLY A 80 -5.13 22.66 14.03
CA GLY A 80 -4.76 21.31 13.61
C GLY A 80 -5.17 21.01 12.17
N ALA A 81 -6.42 21.30 11.82
CA ALA A 81 -6.96 21.11 10.48
C ALA A 81 -6.22 21.97 9.44
N ALA A 82 -5.93 23.24 9.78
CA ALA A 82 -5.19 24.14 8.91
C ALA A 82 -3.75 23.65 8.65
N LEU A 83 -3.07 23.16 9.69
CA LEU A 83 -1.72 22.58 9.57
C LEU A 83 -1.74 21.32 8.70
N ARG A 84 -2.68 20.40 8.92
CA ARG A 84 -2.83 19.20 8.08
C ARG A 84 -3.01 19.60 6.62
N ARG A 85 -3.99 20.46 6.31
CA ARG A 85 -4.26 20.90 4.93
C ARG A 85 -3.03 21.53 4.30
N ARG A 86 -2.33 22.42 5.03
CA ARG A 86 -1.11 23.07 4.53
C ARG A 86 -0.02 22.04 4.20
N LEU A 87 0.22 21.08 5.08
CA LEU A 87 1.28 20.08 4.91
C LEU A 87 0.95 19.05 3.81
N THR A 88 -0.31 18.64 3.65
CA THR A 88 -0.69 17.63 2.65
C THR A 88 -1.01 18.21 1.27
N SER A 89 -1.32 19.51 1.15
CA SER A 89 -1.71 20.14 -0.12
C SER A 89 -0.75 19.86 -1.29
N ARG A 90 0.55 20.07 -1.09
CA ARG A 90 1.58 19.87 -2.13
C ARG A 90 1.72 18.40 -2.56
N PRO A 91 1.93 17.43 -1.64
CA PRO A 91 2.02 16.04 -2.04
C PRO A 91 0.72 15.49 -2.63
N GLU A 92 -0.46 15.95 -2.18
CA GLU A 92 -1.73 15.57 -2.81
C GLU A 92 -1.83 16.07 -4.25
N ALA A 93 -1.49 17.34 -4.50
CA ALA A 93 -1.47 17.89 -5.85
C ALA A 93 -0.43 17.22 -6.76
N ALA A 94 0.70 16.77 -6.20
CA ALA A 94 1.70 16.00 -6.95
C ALA A 94 1.14 14.63 -7.37
N LEU A 95 0.45 13.93 -6.47
CA LEU A 95 -0.19 12.64 -6.77
C LEU A 95 -1.31 12.76 -7.80
N GLU A 96 -2.08 13.84 -7.77
CA GLU A 96 -3.14 14.11 -8.76
C GLU A 96 -2.60 14.24 -10.20
N ARG A 97 -1.36 14.69 -10.36
CA ARG A 97 -0.70 14.82 -11.67
C ARG A 97 0.08 13.58 -12.09
N SER A 98 0.31 12.64 -11.19
CA SER A 98 1.09 11.44 -11.46
C SER A 98 0.26 10.36 -12.13
N ALA A 99 0.89 9.59 -13.02
CA ALA A 99 0.34 8.36 -13.55
C ALA A 99 0.68 7.15 -12.65
N PRO A 100 -0.08 6.04 -12.72
CA PRO A 100 0.27 4.80 -12.04
C PRO A 100 1.69 4.33 -12.35
N GLY A 101 2.51 4.20 -11.30
CA GLY A 101 3.89 3.73 -11.39
C GLY A 101 4.92 4.81 -11.71
N ASP A 102 4.50 6.07 -11.80
CA ASP A 102 5.40 7.23 -11.90
C ASP A 102 6.40 7.27 -10.74
N ALA A 103 7.59 7.83 -10.98
CA ALA A 103 8.63 8.00 -9.98
C ALA A 103 8.14 8.85 -8.80
N THR A 104 7.35 9.89 -9.05
CA THR A 104 6.76 10.74 -8.00
C THR A 104 5.82 9.95 -7.11
N ALA A 105 4.91 9.17 -7.70
CA ALA A 105 3.97 8.33 -6.96
C ALA A 105 4.72 7.33 -6.07
N ARG A 106 5.74 6.66 -6.61
CA ARG A 106 6.60 5.73 -5.83
C ARG A 106 7.39 6.44 -4.73
N ALA A 107 7.94 7.62 -4.99
CA ALA A 107 8.71 8.37 -3.99
C ALA A 107 7.83 8.82 -2.81
N LEU A 108 6.64 9.36 -3.10
CA LEU A 108 5.68 9.77 -2.06
C LEU A 108 5.14 8.57 -1.30
N ALA A 109 4.93 7.45 -1.99
CA ALA A 109 4.42 6.25 -1.36
C ALA A 109 5.42 5.63 -0.37
N ARG A 110 6.72 5.68 -0.67
CA ARG A 110 7.79 5.33 0.28
C ARG A 110 7.90 6.34 1.42
N LEU A 111 7.95 7.64 1.11
CA LEU A 111 8.13 8.71 2.09
C LEU A 111 7.03 8.70 3.18
N PHE A 112 5.81 8.35 2.80
CA PHE A 112 4.66 8.33 3.71
C PHE A 112 4.25 6.93 4.16
N ASP A 113 5.09 5.92 3.92
CA ASP A 113 4.81 4.51 4.20
C ASP A 113 3.45 4.05 3.65
N ALA A 114 3.07 4.55 2.46
CA ALA A 114 1.81 4.28 1.81
C ALA A 114 1.80 2.97 1.00
N ASP A 115 2.96 2.38 0.76
CA ASP A 115 3.14 1.16 -0.03
C ASP A 115 2.46 -0.05 0.60
N GLY A 116 2.44 -0.13 1.94
CA GLY A 116 1.94 -1.29 2.66
C GLY A 116 3.02 -2.28 3.03
N GLY A 117 4.28 -1.82 3.16
CA GLY A 117 5.30 -2.59 3.84
C GLY A 117 4.77 -3.08 5.20
N PRO A 118 5.07 -4.33 5.59
CA PRO A 118 4.63 -4.85 6.86
C PRO A 118 5.11 -3.91 7.96
N ALA A 119 4.20 -3.55 8.88
CA ALA A 119 4.59 -2.95 10.13
C ALA A 119 5.49 -3.96 10.86
N THR A 120 6.80 -3.90 10.59
CA THR A 120 7.80 -4.67 11.31
C THR A 120 7.96 -4.02 12.67
N GLY A 121 7.12 -4.47 13.59
CA GLY A 121 7.05 -3.93 14.93
C GLY A 121 6.07 -4.70 15.81
N SER A 122 6.20 -6.03 15.88
CA SER A 122 5.72 -6.82 17.02
C SER A 122 6.14 -8.30 16.90
N GLY A 123 6.77 -8.84 17.94
CA GLY A 123 6.81 -10.29 18.20
C GLY A 123 8.19 -10.94 18.07
N GLY A 124 8.92 -11.04 19.19
CA GLY A 124 10.13 -11.89 19.23
C GLY A 124 11.14 -11.60 20.33
N ARG A 125 10.74 -11.12 21.51
CA ARG A 125 11.59 -11.29 22.71
C ARG A 125 11.18 -12.61 23.35
N SER A 126 11.83 -13.69 22.93
CA SER A 126 11.83 -14.94 23.70
C SER A 126 12.53 -14.65 25.03
N SER A 127 11.73 -14.48 26.08
CA SER A 127 12.17 -14.72 27.44
C SER A 127 12.22 -16.24 27.60
N SER A 128 13.39 -16.83 27.37
CA SER A 128 13.71 -18.15 27.91
C SER A 128 13.83 -17.99 29.43
N ASN A 129 12.91 -18.60 30.16
CA ASN A 129 13.03 -18.83 31.58
C ASN A 129 12.64 -20.29 31.82
N GLU A 130 13.64 -21.16 31.77
CA GLU A 130 13.69 -22.45 32.46
C GLU A 130 15.12 -22.64 32.98
#